data_AF-A0ABD5VKF9-F1
#
_entry.id   AF-A0ABD5VKF9-F1
#
_cell.length_a   1.000
_cell.length_b   1.000
_cell.length_c   1.000
_cell.angle_alpha   90.00
_cell.angle_beta   90.00
_cell.angle_gamma   90.00
#
_symmetry.space_group_name_H-M   'P 1'
#
loop_
_entity.id
_entity.type
_entity.pdbx_description
1 polymer ?
#
loop_
_entity_poly.entity_id
_entity_poly.type
_entity_poly.pdbx_seq_one_letter_code
_entity_poly.pdbx_strand_id
1 'polypeptide(L)'
;MPSRRALLQAVAASAPAFAQPGTDSTTTNADAPASPLSVGTVVHRVPSIPDRTFRRVVRAVDRGVEQVARNADRELDREVTFDVAAGGTAPRGTVVTNTRDAVWESTADWLDAEGRRDPDALHLMLVDEPLQQSIGYGGNRTHLKNGGPVSYANVGATEQWDDAAVTDNMAVHEVLHGLVTPFDARPIIGRGCEHDLGAVVPAGDGRGAIVTPLATAYAETTVGGETQWPGSGCLGRFSRDVRYDPDWWGHTYALSEATLAATARYLGRI
;
A
#
# COMPACT_ATOMS: atom_id res chain seq x y z
N MET A 1 9.71 -30.52 -6.20
CA MET A 1 8.47 -30.98 -6.84
C MET A 1 7.85 -29.79 -7.55
N PRO A 2 7.60 -29.82 -8.87
CA PRO A 2 7.02 -28.68 -9.57
C PRO A 2 5.58 -28.43 -9.10
N SER A 3 5.20 -27.16 -8.98
CA SER A 3 3.87 -26.74 -8.53
C SER A 3 2.80 -27.09 -9.56
N ARG A 4 1.56 -27.30 -9.10
CA ARG A 4 0.39 -27.65 -9.93
C ARG A 4 0.14 -26.66 -11.09
N ARG A 5 0.65 -25.43 -10.96
CA ARG A 5 0.58 -24.35 -11.97
C ARG A 5 1.52 -24.59 -13.16
N ALA A 6 2.70 -25.17 -12.93
CA ALA A 6 3.66 -25.50 -13.99
C ALA A 6 3.21 -26.67 -14.88
N LEU A 7 2.41 -27.59 -14.34
CA LEU A 7 1.85 -28.73 -15.08
C LEU A 7 0.72 -28.33 -16.05
N LEU A 8 -0.01 -27.25 -15.76
CA LEU A 8 -1.11 -26.79 -16.63
C LEU A 8 -0.62 -25.97 -17.83
N GLN A 9 0.50 -25.26 -17.70
CA GLN A 9 1.10 -24.52 -18.83
C GLN A 9 1.74 -25.45 -19.87
N ALA A 10 2.22 -26.63 -19.47
CA ALA A 10 2.84 -27.60 -20.39
C ALA A 10 1.82 -28.29 -21.31
N VAL A 11 0.55 -28.43 -20.91
CA VAL A 11 -0.49 -29.09 -21.72
C VAL A 11 -1.04 -28.15 -22.80
N ALA A 12 -0.99 -26.83 -22.61
CA ALA A 12 -1.46 -25.85 -23.58
C ALA A 12 -0.51 -25.65 -24.79
N ALA A 13 0.74 -26.14 -24.70
CA ALA A 13 1.77 -25.93 -25.72
C ALA A 13 1.86 -27.04 -26.78
N SER A 14 0.96 -28.04 -26.78
CA SER A 14 1.10 -29.27 -27.59
C SER A 14 -0.12 -29.61 -28.46
N ALA A 15 -0.82 -28.60 -28.99
CA ALA A 15 -1.83 -28.82 -30.03
C ALA A 15 -1.32 -28.34 -31.39
N PRO A 16 -1.22 -29.20 -32.43
CA PRO A 16 -0.86 -28.76 -33.77
C PRO A 16 -2.10 -28.16 -34.45
N ALA A 17 -2.05 -26.88 -34.80
CA ALA A 17 -3.09 -26.24 -35.60
C ALA A 17 -2.73 -26.31 -37.08
N PHE A 18 -3.55 -27.01 -37.85
CA PHE A 18 -3.55 -27.03 -39.31
C PHE A 18 -3.89 -25.63 -39.86
N ALA A 19 -3.16 -25.20 -40.88
CA ALA A 19 -3.42 -23.96 -41.60
C ALA A 19 -4.64 -24.11 -42.55
N GLN A 20 -5.57 -23.16 -42.49
CA GLN A 20 -6.50 -22.87 -43.59
C GLN A 20 -6.41 -21.38 -43.98
N PRO A 21 -6.59 -21.04 -45.27
CA PRO A 21 -6.39 -19.69 -45.77
C PRO A 21 -7.70 -18.89 -45.80
N GLY A 22 -7.59 -17.62 -45.42
CA GLY A 22 -8.27 -16.48 -46.04
C GLY A 22 -9.77 -16.31 -45.79
N THR A 23 -10.10 -15.34 -44.95
CA THR A 23 -11.09 -14.28 -45.27
C THR A 23 -10.87 -13.12 -44.30
N ASP A 24 -10.53 -11.95 -44.85
CA ASP A 24 -10.51 -10.68 -44.13
C ASP A 24 -11.92 -10.38 -43.58
N SER A 25 -12.04 -10.41 -42.27
CA SER A 25 -13.12 -9.75 -41.55
C SER A 25 -12.49 -9.00 -40.40
N THR A 26 -12.38 -7.69 -40.55
CA THR A 26 -12.06 -6.74 -39.48
C THR A 26 -13.26 -6.66 -38.53
N THR A 27 -13.53 -7.73 -37.79
CA THR A 27 -14.25 -7.66 -36.54
C THR A 27 -13.31 -7.08 -35.50
N THR A 28 -13.51 -5.82 -35.14
CA THR A 28 -12.96 -5.23 -33.93
C THR A 28 -13.38 -6.11 -32.75
N ASN A 29 -12.44 -6.91 -32.23
CA ASN A 29 -12.59 -7.65 -30.97
C ASN A 29 -12.77 -6.62 -29.84
N ALA A 30 -14.01 -6.18 -29.61
CA ALA A 30 -14.36 -5.24 -28.54
C ALA A 30 -14.92 -5.95 -27.28
N ASP A 31 -15.11 -7.27 -27.31
CA ASP A 31 -15.83 -8.01 -26.26
C ASP A 31 -15.01 -9.11 -25.56
N ALA A 32 -13.67 -9.07 -25.64
CA ALA A 32 -12.89 -9.93 -24.76
C ALA A 32 -12.98 -9.37 -23.33
N PRO A 33 -13.53 -10.12 -22.35
CA PRO A 33 -13.59 -9.64 -20.97
C PRO A 33 -12.17 -9.35 -20.51
N ALA A 34 -11.97 -8.20 -19.88
CA ALA A 34 -10.68 -7.84 -19.33
C ALA A 34 -10.24 -8.92 -18.33
N SER A 35 -8.98 -9.33 -18.44
CA SER A 35 -8.41 -10.39 -17.59
C SER A 35 -8.62 -10.07 -16.11
N PRO A 36 -8.91 -11.05 -15.24
CA PRO A 36 -8.97 -10.82 -13.80
C PRO A 36 -7.68 -10.15 -13.28
N LEU A 37 -7.83 -9.26 -12.30
CA LEU A 37 -6.72 -8.59 -11.61
C LEU A 37 -6.66 -9.07 -10.16
N SER A 38 -5.45 -9.27 -9.63
CA SER A 38 -5.27 -9.55 -8.20
C SER A 38 -4.32 -8.54 -7.58
N VAL A 39 -4.71 -7.96 -6.44
CA VAL A 39 -3.85 -7.10 -5.64
C VAL A 39 -3.21 -7.93 -4.53
N GLY A 40 -1.95 -8.34 -4.73
CA GLY A 40 -1.18 -9.08 -3.74
C GLY A 40 -0.41 -8.16 -2.80
N THR A 41 -0.39 -8.45 -1.49
CA THR A 41 0.48 -7.79 -0.51
C THR A 41 1.08 -8.79 0.46
N VAL A 42 2.37 -8.67 0.75
CA VAL A 42 3.10 -9.51 1.70
C VAL A 42 3.73 -8.64 2.77
N VAL A 43 3.38 -8.89 4.03
CA VAL A 43 3.90 -8.12 5.17
C VAL A 43 5.01 -8.89 5.86
N HIS A 44 6.21 -8.31 5.88
CA HIS A 44 7.42 -8.84 6.49
C HIS A 44 7.76 -8.05 7.76
N ARG A 45 8.67 -8.57 8.58
CA ARG A 45 9.13 -7.86 9.78
C ARG A 45 10.59 -8.12 10.11
N VAL A 46 11.18 -7.24 10.90
CA VAL A 46 12.40 -7.53 11.67
C VAL A 46 12.08 -8.33 12.95
N PRO A 47 13.06 -9.05 13.56
CA PRO A 47 12.80 -9.96 14.68
C PRO A 47 12.31 -9.29 15.97
N SER A 48 12.58 -8.00 16.15
CA SER A 48 12.18 -7.28 17.35
C SER A 48 10.69 -6.95 17.38
N ILE A 49 9.98 -7.04 16.24
CA ILE A 49 8.54 -6.80 16.17
C ILE A 49 7.76 -7.96 16.81
N PRO A 50 7.01 -7.70 17.90
CA PRO A 50 6.24 -8.74 18.57
C PRO A 50 5.16 -9.36 17.68
N ASP A 51 4.88 -10.65 17.87
CA ASP A 51 3.82 -11.39 17.14
C ASP A 51 2.43 -10.75 17.25
N ARG A 52 2.16 -10.07 18.35
CA ARG A 52 0.89 -9.35 18.54
C ARG A 52 0.79 -8.17 17.58
N THR A 53 1.83 -7.33 17.53
CA THR A 53 1.92 -6.17 16.65
C THR A 53 1.90 -6.61 15.19
N PHE A 54 2.73 -7.60 14.82
CA PHE A 54 2.77 -8.12 13.46
C PHE A 54 1.40 -8.60 12.97
N ARG A 55 0.70 -9.44 13.75
CA ARG A 55 -0.63 -9.93 13.37
C ARG A 55 -1.69 -8.83 13.34
N ARG A 56 -1.56 -7.78 14.17
CA ARG A 56 -2.47 -6.63 14.13
C ARG A 56 -2.28 -5.85 12.83
N VAL A 57 -1.03 -5.52 12.50
CA VAL A 57 -0.69 -4.81 11.26
C VAL A 57 -1.11 -5.59 10.02
N VAL A 58 -0.87 -6.90 9.96
CA VAL A 58 -1.34 -7.75 8.85
C VAL A 58 -2.85 -7.64 8.64
N ARG A 59 -3.64 -7.64 9.73
CA ARG A 59 -5.11 -7.48 9.64
C ARG A 59 -5.53 -6.08 9.21
N ALA A 60 -4.77 -5.05 9.60
CA ALA A 60 -5.05 -3.68 9.15
C ALA A 60 -4.79 -3.54 7.64
N VAL A 61 -3.66 -4.05 7.16
CA VAL A 61 -3.32 -4.11 5.73
C VAL A 61 -4.35 -4.89 4.94
N ASP A 62 -4.75 -6.07 5.42
CA ASP A 62 -5.82 -6.89 4.84
C ASP A 62 -7.11 -6.09 4.61
N ARG A 63 -7.60 -5.38 5.64
CA ARG A 63 -8.79 -4.52 5.52
C ARG A 63 -8.60 -3.33 4.58
N GLY A 64 -7.40 -2.76 4.53
CA GLY A 64 -7.09 -1.65 3.62
C GLY A 64 -7.10 -2.10 2.16
N VAL A 65 -6.41 -3.20 1.86
CA VAL A 65 -6.34 -3.78 0.51
C VAL A 65 -7.70 -4.32 0.06
N GLU A 66 -8.46 -4.94 0.96
CA GLU A 66 -9.82 -5.39 0.70
C GLU A 66 -10.72 -4.24 0.21
N GLN A 67 -10.66 -3.08 0.86
CA GLN A 67 -11.43 -1.90 0.46
C GLN A 67 -11.05 -1.42 -0.94
N VAL A 68 -9.74 -1.44 -1.27
CA VAL A 68 -9.25 -1.10 -2.61
C VAL A 68 -9.81 -2.06 -3.64
N ALA A 69 -9.66 -3.37 -3.43
CA ALA A 69 -10.10 -4.38 -4.39
C ALA A 69 -11.62 -4.37 -4.58
N ARG A 70 -12.40 -4.32 -3.49
CA ARG A 70 -13.87 -4.22 -3.55
C ARG A 70 -14.36 -2.94 -4.22
N ASN A 71 -13.61 -1.85 -4.11
CA ASN A 71 -13.95 -0.63 -4.83
C ASN A 71 -13.63 -0.77 -6.32
N ALA A 72 -12.43 -1.24 -6.66
CA ALA A 72 -12.01 -1.43 -8.03
C ALA A 72 -12.90 -2.46 -8.78
N ASP A 73 -13.30 -3.55 -8.13
CA ASP A 73 -14.23 -4.55 -8.70
C ASP A 73 -15.60 -3.96 -9.06
N ARG A 74 -16.05 -2.93 -8.33
CA ARG A 74 -17.29 -2.20 -8.65
C ARG A 74 -17.14 -1.16 -9.74
N GLU A 75 -15.98 -0.50 -9.79
CA GLU A 75 -15.72 0.64 -10.67
C GLU A 75 -15.11 0.23 -12.02
N LEU A 76 -14.53 -0.96 -12.11
CA LEU A 76 -13.88 -1.48 -13.32
C LEU A 76 -14.73 -2.59 -13.92
N ASP A 77 -14.77 -2.66 -15.25
CA ASP A 77 -15.43 -3.75 -16.00
C ASP A 77 -14.58 -5.04 -16.00
N ARG A 78 -14.02 -5.42 -14.84
CA ARG A 78 -13.20 -6.63 -14.64
C ARG A 78 -13.21 -7.08 -13.19
N GLU A 79 -13.09 -8.39 -12.98
CA GLU A 79 -12.93 -8.96 -11.63
C GLU A 79 -11.63 -8.47 -10.98
N VAL A 80 -11.74 -7.95 -9.76
CA VAL A 80 -10.59 -7.54 -8.94
C VAL A 80 -10.58 -8.28 -7.61
N THR A 81 -9.65 -9.22 -7.47
CA THR A 81 -9.41 -9.96 -6.22
C THR A 81 -8.26 -9.35 -5.42
N PHE A 82 -8.09 -9.81 -4.18
CA PHE A 82 -6.95 -9.46 -3.36
C PHE A 82 -6.44 -10.65 -2.54
N ASP A 83 -5.18 -10.56 -2.14
CA ASP A 83 -4.58 -11.48 -1.17
C ASP A 83 -3.57 -10.71 -0.29
N VAL A 84 -3.65 -10.93 1.02
CA VAL A 84 -2.70 -10.38 1.99
C VAL A 84 -2.09 -11.50 2.81
N ALA A 85 -0.78 -11.68 2.65
CA ALA A 85 -0.03 -12.74 3.31
C ALA A 85 0.87 -12.21 4.42
N ALA A 86 0.95 -12.96 5.51
CA ALA A 86 2.04 -12.81 6.47
C ALA A 86 3.33 -13.40 5.86
N GLY A 87 4.30 -12.53 5.62
CA GLY A 87 5.61 -12.87 5.06
C GLY A 87 6.61 -13.38 6.09
N GLY A 88 7.88 -13.37 5.68
CA GLY A 88 9.00 -13.80 6.50
C GLY A 88 9.43 -12.78 7.57
N THR A 89 10.16 -13.27 8.56
CA THR A 89 10.93 -12.43 9.49
C THR A 89 12.38 -12.37 9.00
N ALA A 90 12.88 -11.18 8.69
CA ALA A 90 14.27 -10.99 8.27
C ALA A 90 15.22 -11.31 9.43
N PRO A 91 16.38 -11.93 9.21
CA PRO A 91 17.37 -12.12 10.26
C PRO A 91 17.84 -10.79 10.86
N ARG A 92 18.33 -10.84 12.11
CA ARG A 92 18.82 -9.64 12.80
C ARG A 92 19.99 -9.02 12.01
N GLY A 93 19.92 -7.71 11.78
CA GLY A 93 20.95 -6.95 11.07
C GLY A 93 20.89 -7.07 9.54
N THR A 94 19.95 -7.85 8.99
CA THR A 94 19.75 -7.94 7.54
C THR A 94 19.14 -6.67 6.98
N VAL A 95 18.11 -6.13 7.64
CA VAL A 95 17.49 -4.85 7.24
C VAL A 95 18.28 -3.71 7.91
N VAL A 96 18.84 -2.83 7.08
CA VAL A 96 19.67 -1.71 7.50
C VAL A 96 18.80 -0.46 7.60
N THR A 97 18.77 0.16 8.78
CA THR A 97 17.79 1.20 9.15
C THR A 97 18.42 2.56 9.39
N ASN A 98 19.58 2.85 8.78
CA ASN A 98 20.25 4.14 8.95
C ASN A 98 19.71 5.24 8.02
N THR A 99 19.16 4.90 6.86
CA THR A 99 18.50 5.81 5.90
C THR A 99 17.33 5.11 5.21
N ARG A 100 16.43 5.88 4.60
CA ARG A 100 15.29 5.32 3.83
C ARG A 100 15.76 4.38 2.73
N ASP A 101 16.75 4.83 1.96
CA ASP A 101 17.34 4.05 0.87
C ASP A 101 17.93 2.74 1.35
N ALA A 102 18.64 2.75 2.49
CA ALA A 102 19.22 1.54 3.06
C ALA A 102 18.14 0.53 3.48
N VAL A 103 17.00 1.00 4.03
CA VAL A 103 15.88 0.09 4.38
C VAL A 103 15.35 -0.59 3.13
N TRP A 104 15.09 0.18 2.06
CA TRP A 104 14.57 -0.39 0.82
C TRP A 104 15.56 -1.34 0.13
N GLU A 105 16.83 -0.96 0.03
CA GLU A 105 17.87 -1.77 -0.61
C GLU A 105 18.10 -3.07 0.15
N SER A 106 18.32 -2.99 1.46
CA SER A 106 18.56 -4.18 2.29
C SER A 106 17.33 -5.10 2.37
N THR A 107 16.11 -4.54 2.34
CA THR A 107 14.87 -5.33 2.26
C THR A 107 14.77 -6.04 0.91
N ALA A 108 15.01 -5.33 -0.19
CA ALA A 108 14.97 -5.91 -1.53
C ALA A 108 16.00 -7.03 -1.67
N ASP A 109 17.25 -6.78 -1.25
CA ASP A 109 18.34 -7.76 -1.28
C ASP A 109 17.99 -9.02 -0.48
N TRP A 110 17.38 -8.86 0.69
CA TRP A 110 16.92 -9.99 1.49
C TRP A 110 15.80 -10.78 0.81
N LEU A 111 14.79 -10.10 0.25
CA LEU A 111 13.70 -10.75 -0.46
C LEU A 111 14.22 -11.53 -1.67
N ASP A 112 15.16 -10.96 -2.42
CA ASP A 112 15.77 -11.60 -3.58
C ASP A 112 16.65 -12.79 -3.17
N ALA A 113 17.48 -12.64 -2.13
CA ALA A 113 18.33 -13.72 -1.62
C ALA A 113 17.54 -14.93 -1.10
N GLU A 114 16.35 -14.69 -0.55
CA GLU A 114 15.47 -15.74 -0.02
C GLU A 114 14.46 -16.28 -1.07
N GLY A 115 14.48 -15.75 -2.31
CA GLY A 115 13.50 -16.12 -3.34
C GLY A 115 12.06 -15.77 -2.95
N ARG A 116 11.88 -14.67 -2.22
CA ARG A 116 10.60 -14.20 -1.67
C ARG A 116 10.03 -12.99 -2.41
N ARG A 117 10.78 -12.37 -3.31
CA ARG A 117 10.32 -11.21 -4.06
C ARG A 117 9.37 -11.65 -5.18
N ASP A 118 8.09 -11.40 -4.97
CA ASP A 118 7.04 -11.64 -5.96
C ASP A 118 6.83 -10.36 -6.78
N PRO A 119 7.06 -10.38 -8.11
CA PRO A 119 6.84 -9.20 -8.94
C PRO A 119 5.38 -8.74 -8.96
N ASP A 120 4.43 -9.62 -8.63
CA ASP A 120 3.00 -9.32 -8.67
C ASP A 120 2.43 -8.93 -7.28
N ALA A 121 3.30 -8.75 -6.27
CA ALA A 121 2.89 -8.38 -4.92
C ALA A 121 3.64 -7.16 -4.37
N LEU A 122 2.96 -6.41 -3.50
CA LEU A 122 3.59 -5.36 -2.68
C LEU A 122 4.26 -5.97 -1.47
N HIS A 123 5.50 -5.59 -1.20
CA HIS A 123 6.25 -6.05 -0.04
C HIS A 123 6.37 -4.93 0.99
N LEU A 124 5.66 -5.07 2.12
CA LEU A 124 5.75 -4.14 3.25
C LEU A 124 6.71 -4.71 4.31
N MET A 125 7.80 -4.01 4.62
CA MET A 125 8.69 -4.34 5.74
C MET A 125 8.35 -3.54 6.99
N LEU A 126 8.05 -4.22 8.10
CA LEU A 126 7.90 -3.58 9.41
C LEU A 126 9.27 -3.46 10.11
N VAL A 127 9.69 -2.23 10.42
CA VAL A 127 10.94 -1.92 11.12
C VAL A 127 10.68 -1.36 12.52
N ASP A 128 11.62 -1.60 13.43
CA ASP A 128 11.52 -1.25 14.85
C ASP A 128 12.57 -0.22 15.23
N GLU A 129 12.39 1.02 14.81
CA GLU A 129 13.43 2.04 14.91
C GLU A 129 12.87 3.30 15.56
N PRO A 130 12.53 3.20 16.84
CA PRO A 130 11.75 4.20 17.53
C PRO A 130 12.53 5.45 17.90
N LEU A 131 13.77 5.62 17.44
CA LEU A 131 14.56 6.84 17.64
C LEU A 131 15.17 7.34 16.33
N GLN A 132 14.89 6.68 15.21
CA GLN A 132 15.62 6.91 13.97
C GLN A 132 14.98 8.00 13.11
N GLN A 133 15.53 9.21 13.20
CA GLN A 133 15.03 10.39 12.48
C GLN A 133 15.12 10.33 10.97
N SER A 134 16.16 9.66 10.48
CA SER A 134 16.46 9.62 9.06
C SER A 134 15.49 8.78 8.23
N ILE A 135 14.78 7.81 8.84
CA ILE A 135 13.87 6.92 8.09
C ILE A 135 12.41 7.35 8.15
N GLY A 136 11.99 8.09 9.20
CA GLY A 136 10.60 8.50 9.37
C GLY A 136 9.64 7.34 9.67
N TYR A 137 8.33 7.55 9.47
CA TYR A 137 7.28 6.56 9.75
C TYR A 137 7.13 5.49 8.67
N GLY A 138 7.66 5.73 7.48
CA GLY A 138 7.59 4.79 6.39
C GLY A 138 8.10 5.37 5.10
N GLY A 139 8.05 4.56 4.06
CA GLY A 139 8.28 5.02 2.71
C GLY A 139 8.10 3.90 1.70
N ASN A 140 7.75 4.29 0.48
CA ASN A 140 7.59 3.42 -0.66
C ASN A 140 8.58 3.75 -1.78
N ARG A 141 9.19 2.73 -2.39
CA ARG A 141 10.19 2.91 -3.46
C ARG A 141 9.58 2.96 -4.86
N THR A 142 8.57 2.14 -5.14
CA THR A 142 7.99 2.01 -6.49
C THR A 142 6.55 1.50 -6.41
N HIS A 143 5.91 1.31 -7.55
CA HIS A 143 4.49 0.94 -7.64
C HIS A 143 4.35 -0.47 -8.18
N LEU A 144 3.25 -1.14 -7.87
CA LEU A 144 2.95 -2.52 -8.30
C LEU A 144 3.15 -2.74 -9.83
N LYS A 145 2.79 -1.76 -10.66
CA LYS A 145 2.94 -1.78 -12.13
C LYS A 145 4.39 -1.94 -12.60
N ASN A 146 5.34 -1.60 -11.74
CA ASN A 146 6.78 -1.68 -12.03
C ASN A 146 7.42 -2.95 -11.45
N GLY A 147 6.63 -3.84 -10.83
CA GLY A 147 7.07 -5.12 -10.30
C GLY A 147 7.60 -5.07 -8.87
N GLY A 148 7.00 -5.87 -7.99
CA GLY A 148 7.49 -6.18 -6.64
C GLY A 148 7.92 -4.96 -5.83
N PRO A 149 7.04 -3.94 -5.66
CA PRO A 149 7.38 -2.75 -4.92
C PRO A 149 7.70 -3.07 -3.48
N VAL A 150 8.71 -2.37 -2.95
CA VAL A 150 9.13 -2.48 -1.56
C VAL A 150 8.76 -1.19 -0.85
N SER A 151 8.00 -1.34 0.22
CA SER A 151 7.63 -0.29 1.16
C SER A 151 8.10 -0.69 2.56
N TYR A 152 8.21 0.26 3.47
CA TYR A 152 8.41 -0.03 4.89
C TYR A 152 7.53 0.84 5.76
N ALA A 153 7.18 0.33 6.93
CA ALA A 153 6.55 1.09 8.01
C ALA A 153 7.41 0.96 9.28
N ASN A 154 7.78 2.09 9.88
CA ASN A 154 8.49 2.16 11.15
C ASN A 154 7.50 2.03 12.30
N VAL A 155 7.14 0.78 12.58
CA VAL A 155 6.22 0.45 13.66
C VAL A 155 6.85 0.72 15.03
N GLY A 156 8.18 0.68 15.16
CA GLY A 156 8.86 1.08 16.38
C GLY A 156 8.55 2.53 16.73
N ALA A 157 8.72 3.44 15.76
CA ALA A 157 8.41 4.85 15.92
C ALA A 157 6.94 5.09 16.31
N THR A 158 6.02 4.55 15.53
CA THR A 158 4.57 4.78 15.75
C THR A 158 4.06 4.14 17.04
N GLU A 159 4.53 2.94 17.43
CA GLU A 159 4.13 2.34 18.71
C GLU A 159 4.74 3.04 19.94
N GLN A 160 5.92 3.66 19.80
CA GLN A 160 6.60 4.32 20.91
C GLN A 160 6.13 5.76 21.11
N TRP A 161 5.86 6.48 20.03
CA TRP A 161 5.52 7.91 20.09
C TRP A 161 4.03 8.18 19.95
N ASP A 162 3.29 7.29 19.31
CA ASP A 162 1.89 7.48 18.99
C ASP A 162 1.06 6.33 19.61
N ASP A 163 0.07 5.81 18.89
CA ASP A 163 -0.73 4.67 19.33
C ASP A 163 -0.80 3.54 18.29
N ALA A 164 -1.41 2.44 18.71
CA ALA A 164 -1.61 1.26 17.88
C ALA A 164 -2.43 1.54 16.60
N ALA A 165 -3.35 2.51 16.64
CA ALA A 165 -4.19 2.83 15.50
C ALA A 165 -3.41 3.65 14.46
N VAL A 166 -2.52 4.54 14.89
CA VAL A 166 -1.53 5.20 14.03
C VAL A 166 -0.62 4.18 13.37
N THR A 167 -0.06 3.23 14.12
CA THR A 167 0.79 2.16 13.54
C THR A 167 0.06 1.37 12.46
N ASP A 168 -1.17 0.95 12.75
CA ASP A 168 -1.97 0.19 11.80
C ASP A 168 -2.30 1.01 10.55
N ASN A 169 -2.66 2.29 10.70
CA ASN A 169 -2.93 3.19 9.60
C ASN A 169 -1.68 3.50 8.76
N MET A 170 -0.52 3.66 9.39
CA MET A 170 0.74 3.87 8.68
C MET A 170 1.12 2.65 7.85
N ALA A 171 0.89 1.43 8.34
CA ALA A 171 1.10 0.24 7.51
C ALA A 171 0.20 0.22 6.26
N VAL A 172 -1.07 0.60 6.40
CA VAL A 172 -2.00 0.75 5.27
C VAL A 172 -1.56 1.88 4.33
N HIS A 173 -1.14 3.02 4.88
CA HIS A 173 -0.63 4.18 4.15
C HIS A 173 0.51 3.80 3.20
N GLU A 174 1.49 3.07 3.70
CA GLU A 174 2.67 2.69 2.91
C GLU A 174 2.34 1.68 1.80
N VAL A 175 1.36 0.80 2.04
CA VAL A 175 0.82 -0.09 0.98
C VAL A 175 0.11 0.72 -0.11
N LEU A 176 -0.68 1.74 0.27
CA LEU A 176 -1.40 2.58 -0.68
C LEU A 176 -0.47 3.37 -1.60
N HIS A 177 0.72 3.77 -1.13
CA HIS A 177 1.73 4.41 -1.98
C HIS A 177 2.22 3.50 -3.11
N GLY A 178 2.14 2.17 -2.97
CA GLY A 178 2.45 1.25 -4.05
C GLY A 178 1.29 1.02 -5.03
N LEU A 179 0.09 1.54 -4.70
CA LEU A 179 -1.18 1.39 -5.44
C LEU A 179 -1.73 2.70 -6.00
N VAL A 180 -1.01 3.82 -5.83
CA VAL A 180 -1.37 5.11 -6.40
C VAL A 180 -0.11 5.79 -6.88
N THR A 181 -0.14 6.37 -8.08
CA THR A 181 0.96 7.23 -8.56
C THR A 181 0.52 8.71 -8.52
N PRO A 182 1.47 9.67 -8.55
CA PRO A 182 1.12 11.08 -8.64
C PRO A 182 0.26 11.41 -9.88
N PHE A 183 0.44 10.64 -10.96
CA PHE A 183 -0.36 10.77 -12.18
C PHE A 183 -1.82 10.34 -11.97
N ASP A 184 -2.09 9.31 -11.16
CA ASP A 184 -3.44 8.82 -10.88
C ASP A 184 -4.15 9.68 -9.84
N ALA A 185 -3.39 10.20 -8.87
CA ALA A 185 -3.90 11.11 -7.87
C ALA A 185 -4.32 12.45 -8.49
N ARG A 186 -3.46 13.07 -9.33
CA ARG A 186 -3.63 14.45 -9.81
C ARG A 186 -5.04 14.81 -10.35
N PRO A 187 -5.72 13.96 -11.15
CA PRO A 187 -7.09 14.24 -11.61
C PRO A 187 -8.15 14.25 -10.50
N ILE A 188 -7.92 13.54 -9.39
CA ILE A 188 -8.86 13.42 -8.27
C ILE A 188 -8.74 14.61 -7.32
N ILE A 189 -7.51 14.97 -6.99
CA ILE A 189 -7.22 15.94 -5.92
C ILE A 189 -6.99 17.37 -6.42
N GLY A 190 -6.97 17.57 -7.75
CA GLY A 190 -6.84 18.89 -8.39
C GLY A 190 -5.46 19.56 -8.24
N ARG A 191 -4.70 19.22 -7.20
CA ARG A 191 -3.31 19.63 -6.95
C ARG A 191 -2.45 18.37 -6.85
N GLY A 192 -1.21 18.39 -7.32
CA GLY A 192 -0.42 17.16 -7.51
C GLY A 192 0.13 16.47 -6.26
N CYS A 193 -0.54 16.54 -5.10
CA CYS A 193 -0.02 16.04 -3.83
C CYS A 193 -0.88 14.93 -3.21
N GLU A 194 -0.35 13.72 -3.08
CA GLU A 194 -1.09 12.51 -2.65
C GLU A 194 -1.73 12.60 -1.25
N HIS A 195 -1.36 13.57 -0.40
CA HIS A 195 -2.02 13.75 0.91
C HIS A 195 -3.46 14.26 0.84
N ASP A 196 -3.88 14.81 -0.29
CA ASP A 196 -5.27 15.20 -0.54
C ASP A 196 -6.14 13.95 -0.78
N LEU A 197 -5.52 12.77 -0.87
CA LEU A 197 -6.19 11.48 -0.78
C LEU A 197 -6.53 11.15 0.68
N GLY A 198 -5.89 11.78 1.66
CA GLY A 198 -6.26 11.68 3.08
C GLY A 198 -7.51 12.50 3.39
N ALA A 199 -8.29 12.06 4.38
CA ALA A 199 -9.41 12.84 4.92
C ALA A 199 -9.31 12.94 6.45
N VAL A 200 -9.61 14.13 6.96
CA VAL A 200 -9.88 14.38 8.37
C VAL A 200 -11.34 14.78 8.46
N VAL A 201 -12.16 13.93 9.06
CA VAL A 201 -13.61 14.08 9.11
C VAL A 201 -14.02 14.47 10.54
N PRO A 202 -14.78 15.55 10.75
CA PRO A 202 -15.35 15.85 12.06
C PRO A 202 -16.15 14.65 12.59
N ALA A 203 -15.91 14.27 13.83
CA ALA A 203 -16.66 13.23 14.50
C ALA A 203 -18.12 13.69 14.69
N GLY A 204 -19.05 12.75 14.75
CA GLY A 204 -20.49 13.04 14.88
C GLY A 204 -20.87 13.79 16.17
N ASP A 205 -19.97 13.83 17.17
CA ASP A 205 -20.14 14.60 18.40
C ASP A 205 -19.69 16.06 18.30
N GLY A 206 -19.13 16.47 17.15
CA GLY A 206 -18.65 17.83 16.87
C GLY A 206 -17.39 18.24 17.64
N ARG A 207 -16.81 17.34 18.45
CA ARG A 207 -15.64 17.61 19.29
C ARG A 207 -14.41 16.85 18.86
N GLY A 208 -14.58 15.70 18.20
CA GLY A 208 -13.45 14.92 17.70
C GLY A 208 -13.19 15.04 16.21
N ALA A 209 -12.06 14.50 15.77
CA ALA A 209 -11.76 14.26 14.36
C ALA A 209 -11.41 12.80 14.11
N ILE A 210 -11.84 12.25 12.98
CA ILE A 210 -11.49 10.92 12.51
C ILE A 210 -10.56 11.03 11.29
N VAL A 211 -9.39 10.40 11.39
CA VAL A 211 -8.30 10.47 10.42
C VAL A 211 -8.22 9.16 9.63
N THR A 212 -8.21 9.26 8.29
CA THR A 212 -8.02 8.10 7.40
C THR A 212 -6.53 7.73 7.24
N PRO A 213 -6.19 6.55 6.69
CA PRO A 213 -4.79 6.10 6.63
C PRO A 213 -3.85 7.07 5.89
N LEU A 214 -4.25 7.59 4.72
CA LEU A 214 -3.45 8.58 3.99
C LEU A 214 -3.38 9.95 4.68
N ALA A 215 -4.29 10.27 5.59
CA ALA A 215 -4.20 11.47 6.41
C ALA A 215 -3.35 11.29 7.69
N THR A 216 -3.01 10.05 8.05
CA THR A 216 -2.40 9.73 9.36
C THR A 216 -1.00 10.31 9.50
N ALA A 217 -0.15 10.26 8.47
CA ALA A 217 1.19 10.87 8.47
C ALA A 217 1.20 12.42 8.59
N TYR A 218 0.02 13.02 8.69
CA TYR A 218 -0.22 14.45 8.72
C TYR A 218 -1.05 14.85 9.96
N ALA A 219 -1.26 14.01 10.95
CA ALA A 219 -1.99 14.43 12.15
C ALA A 219 -1.05 15.09 13.17
N GLU A 220 -1.04 16.44 13.23
CA GLU A 220 -0.40 17.28 14.27
C GLU A 220 1.09 17.68 14.07
N THR A 221 1.46 18.91 14.48
CA THR A 221 2.85 19.43 14.44
C THR A 221 3.26 20.14 15.74
N THR A 222 2.46 20.03 16.80
CA THR A 222 2.73 20.62 18.12
C THR A 222 3.55 19.67 18.98
N VAL A 223 4.38 20.23 19.88
CA VAL A 223 5.13 19.44 20.86
C VAL A 223 4.13 18.72 21.76
N GLY A 224 4.11 17.38 21.69
CA GLY A 224 3.14 16.53 22.40
C GLY A 224 2.03 15.94 21.54
N GLY A 225 2.08 16.12 20.22
CA GLY A 225 1.06 15.66 19.28
C GLY A 225 1.19 14.24 18.72
N GLU A 226 0.09 13.73 18.13
CA GLU A 226 -0.07 12.34 17.67
C GLU A 226 0.81 11.92 16.48
N THR A 227 1.40 12.84 15.71
CA THR A 227 2.52 12.52 14.81
C THR A 227 3.61 13.56 14.94
N GLN A 228 4.68 13.25 15.67
CA GLN A 228 5.80 14.19 15.90
C GLN A 228 6.75 14.31 14.70
N TRP A 229 6.39 13.67 13.58
CA TRP A 229 7.27 13.39 12.47
C TRP A 229 6.71 13.99 11.20
N PRO A 230 7.43 14.93 10.55
CA PRO A 230 7.00 15.41 9.25
C PRO A 230 7.06 14.24 8.26
N GLY A 231 5.89 13.68 7.93
CA GLY A 231 5.73 12.83 6.76
C GLY A 231 6.22 13.59 5.52
N SER A 232 6.87 12.89 4.58
CA SER A 232 7.37 13.54 3.36
C SER A 232 6.23 13.87 2.40
N GLY A 233 5.54 14.98 2.66
CA GLY A 233 4.63 15.61 1.70
C GLY A 233 5.37 16.53 0.73
N CYS A 234 4.82 16.73 -0.46
CA CYS A 234 5.33 17.73 -1.39
C CYS A 234 5.05 19.16 -0.85
N LEU A 235 6.08 20.02 -0.95
CA LEU A 235 5.98 21.48 -0.81
C LEU A 235 5.57 22.06 0.56
N GLY A 236 5.66 21.31 1.66
CA GLY A 236 5.43 21.87 3.01
C GLY A 236 4.04 22.49 3.20
N ARG A 237 3.06 22.09 2.38
CA ARG A 237 1.70 22.63 2.37
C ARG A 237 0.73 21.52 2.70
N PHE A 238 0.39 21.40 3.97
CA PHE A 238 -0.80 20.70 4.41
C PHE A 238 -2.05 21.20 3.67
N SER A 239 -3.00 20.32 3.36
CA SER A 239 -4.42 20.69 3.22
C SER A 239 -5.03 21.03 4.59
N ARG A 240 -4.34 21.85 5.38
CA ARG A 240 -4.95 22.56 6.49
C ARG A 240 -5.66 23.75 5.89
N ASP A 241 -6.83 23.51 5.32
CA ASP A 241 -7.84 24.55 5.28
C ASP A 241 -8.87 24.28 6.36
N VAL A 242 -8.43 24.28 7.61
CA VAL A 242 -9.37 24.17 8.71
C VAL A 242 -8.83 24.86 9.96
N ARG A 243 -9.51 25.96 10.29
CA ARG A 243 -9.54 26.59 11.61
C ARG A 243 -10.26 25.65 12.59
N TYR A 244 -9.79 24.41 12.68
CA TYR A 244 -10.40 23.31 13.41
C TYR A 244 -9.34 22.70 14.31
N ASP A 245 -9.66 22.60 15.59
CA ASP A 245 -8.81 22.10 16.66
C ASP A 245 -9.71 21.19 17.52
N PRO A 246 -9.75 19.88 17.24
CA PRO A 246 -10.64 18.96 17.92
C PRO A 246 -10.15 18.67 19.35
N ASP A 247 -11.08 18.40 20.26
CA ASP A 247 -10.80 17.96 21.63
C ASP A 247 -10.13 16.58 21.68
N TRP A 248 -10.34 15.76 20.65
CA TRP A 248 -9.76 14.42 20.53
C TRP A 248 -9.57 14.01 19.07
N TRP A 249 -8.58 13.15 18.85
CA TRP A 249 -8.30 12.54 17.55
C TRP A 249 -8.59 11.04 17.61
N GLY A 250 -9.03 10.50 16.48
CA GLY A 250 -9.26 9.07 16.32
C GLY A 250 -8.88 8.65 14.91
N HIS A 251 -8.60 7.36 14.77
CA HIS A 251 -8.17 6.78 13.49
C HIS A 251 -9.20 5.78 12.98
N THR A 252 -9.40 5.78 11.67
CA THR A 252 -10.20 4.79 10.98
C THR A 252 -9.38 4.08 9.92
N TYR A 253 -9.72 2.81 9.69
CA TYR A 253 -9.22 2.04 8.55
C TYR A 253 -9.98 2.35 7.26
N ALA A 254 -11.09 3.10 7.35
CA ALA A 254 -11.86 3.49 6.18
C ALA A 254 -11.02 4.37 5.26
N LEU A 255 -10.93 3.98 3.99
CA LEU A 255 -10.28 4.78 2.96
C LEU A 255 -11.21 5.93 2.53
N SER A 256 -10.63 7.09 2.20
CA SER A 256 -11.43 8.20 1.68
C SER A 256 -11.92 7.88 0.27
N GLU A 257 -12.98 8.56 -0.18
CA GLU A 257 -13.45 8.46 -1.56
C GLU A 257 -12.35 8.81 -2.57
N ALA A 258 -11.52 9.82 -2.27
CA ALA A 258 -10.40 10.22 -3.10
C ALA A 258 -9.33 9.12 -3.21
N THR A 259 -9.02 8.45 -2.09
CA THR A 259 -8.09 7.29 -2.09
C THR A 259 -8.65 6.17 -2.98
N LEU A 260 -9.92 5.82 -2.79
CA LEU A 260 -10.58 4.74 -3.54
C LEU A 260 -10.67 5.05 -5.04
N ALA A 261 -10.96 6.29 -5.40
CA ALA A 261 -10.99 6.72 -6.81
C ALA A 261 -9.59 6.68 -7.44
N ALA A 262 -8.55 7.12 -6.72
CA ALA A 262 -7.19 7.12 -7.23
C ALA A 262 -6.64 5.68 -7.41
N THR A 263 -6.91 4.78 -6.47
CA THR A 263 -6.50 3.37 -6.58
C THR A 263 -7.25 2.66 -7.70
N ALA A 264 -8.56 2.89 -7.87
CA ALA A 264 -9.32 2.33 -9.00
C ALA A 264 -8.74 2.79 -10.36
N ARG A 265 -8.39 4.08 -10.50
CA ARG A 265 -7.73 4.60 -11.70
C ARG A 265 -6.37 3.97 -11.94
N TYR A 266 -5.58 3.74 -10.89
CA TYR A 266 -4.31 3.06 -10.99
C TYR A 266 -4.48 1.62 -11.47
N LEU A 267 -5.40 0.87 -10.83
CA LEU A 267 -5.68 -0.54 -11.14
C LEU A 267 -6.28 -0.73 -12.54
N GLY A 268 -7.07 0.23 -13.03
CA GLY A 268 -7.59 0.22 -14.40
C GLY A 268 -6.53 0.33 -15.50
N ARG A 269 -5.26 0.61 -15.16
CA ARG A 269 -4.15 0.72 -16.11
C ARG A 269 -3.14 -0.43 -16.06
N ILE A 270 -3.31 -1.38 -15.14
CA ILE A 270 -2.40 -2.53 -14.99
C ILE A 270 -3.06 -3.83 -15.38
#